data_AF-A0A9Q1H8J1-F1
#
_entry.id   AF-A0A9Q1H8J1-F1
#
_cell.length_a   1.000
_cell.length_b   1.000
_cell.length_c   1.000
_cell.angle_alpha   90.00
_cell.angle_beta   90.00
_cell.angle_gamma   90.00
#
_symmetry.space_group_name_H-M   'P 1'
#
loop_
_entity.id
_entity.type
_entity.pdbx_description
1 polymer ?
#
loop_
_entity_poly.entity_id
_entity_poly.type
_entity_poly.pdbx_seq_one_letter_code
_entity_poly.pdbx_strand_id
1 'polypeptide(L)'
;MKQDAVCGQDVRLPLPQSLPHSSYNVSQQGEVALYYLTITDHTLADELPNCLKEQVATIYQHLIVSLPVIIGTSEEHGVMSLHLFTNSTKKVSVPLVTSSSEVTYVESIEEEENGTLTFLLDGDVMSIQVQEKLKAKDEMSVGKDFDKINGKVITATNYPLPFDWGCELFGSHISFCQVLKEVSCDLAAVEGDVCALSTTSSGERSPASMKIVNMTGIFRDMMPYLAEAVPLESIEAESISREHASGISQQQFLPNIRWFKSVGVAGRFVVNRDALEQVLRNRKQQDAACGQAVKLQLPQSLPHSSYNVSQQGEVSIFYGTVTDKTLSDELPNCLKDKVATSSQQLVIAIPVILGMTEEHGLLFLHLFSNSKKVQVPYSTSNNEVTHVDSIEDEEYGRVTLRLGGDIITIQIQEDAKADDEMKVDKDFDEVYGETVTFTHYPLSFDWGCALLGSQISFCQVLNNIRCELATFGGDVCVLSSVIFGERSPTDIKVVNMTGIFRDRFPYLAETVPSQSFEAENLSRELLSGIKFPCLNP
;
A
#
# COMPACT_ATOMS: atom_id res chain seq x y z
N MET A 1 -18.82 6.47 -43.02
CA MET A 1 -18.64 5.88 -41.68
C MET A 1 -17.80 6.85 -40.88
N LYS A 2 -18.45 7.58 -39.97
CA LYS A 2 -17.82 8.51 -39.03
C LYS A 2 -17.42 7.68 -37.81
N GLN A 3 -16.14 7.74 -37.44
CA GLN A 3 -15.69 7.40 -36.09
C GLN A 3 -15.76 8.70 -35.30
N ASP A 4 -16.68 8.76 -34.35
CA ASP A 4 -16.77 9.87 -33.41
C ASP A 4 -15.69 9.71 -32.33
N ALA A 5 -14.94 10.78 -32.18
CA ALA A 5 -13.97 11.01 -31.13
C ALA A 5 -14.67 11.34 -29.81
N VAL A 6 -14.30 10.64 -28.72
CA VAL A 6 -14.50 11.12 -27.35
C VAL A 6 -13.31 10.65 -26.50
N CYS A 7 -12.25 11.46 -26.49
CA CYS A 7 -11.27 11.71 -25.41
C CYS A 7 -10.06 12.43 -26.03
N GLY A 8 -10.31 13.67 -26.45
CA GLY A 8 -9.30 14.58 -26.99
C GLY A 8 -9.61 16.00 -26.52
N GLN A 9 -9.89 16.15 -25.23
CA GLN A 9 -9.93 17.48 -24.61
C GLN A 9 -8.55 17.79 -24.07
N ASP A 10 -7.91 18.77 -24.71
CA ASP A 10 -6.79 19.60 -24.25
C ASP A 10 -6.37 19.36 -22.78
N VAL A 11 -5.51 18.37 -22.54
CA VAL A 11 -4.65 18.38 -21.36
C VAL A 11 -3.59 19.45 -21.61
N ARG A 12 -3.92 20.70 -21.31
CA ARG A 12 -2.92 21.75 -21.17
C ARG A 12 -2.18 21.48 -19.88
N LEU A 13 -1.06 20.76 -19.96
CA LEU A 13 -0.06 20.79 -18.89
C LEU A 13 0.31 22.27 -18.68
N PRO A 14 0.08 22.85 -17.50
CA PRO A 14 0.48 24.22 -17.25
C PRO A 14 2.00 24.31 -17.45
N LEU A 15 2.45 25.22 -18.32
CA LEU A 15 3.86 25.56 -18.41
C LEU A 15 4.33 25.97 -17.00
N PRO A 16 5.46 25.44 -16.50
CA PRO A 16 5.89 25.69 -15.14
C PRO A 16 6.01 27.20 -14.89
N GLN A 17 5.45 27.67 -13.78
CA GLN A 17 5.82 28.97 -13.23
C GLN A 17 7.26 28.84 -12.72
N SER A 18 8.11 29.80 -13.08
CA SER A 18 9.55 29.79 -12.77
C SER A 18 9.83 29.45 -11.32
N LEU A 19 10.90 28.67 -11.10
CA LEU A 19 11.58 28.66 -9.82
C LEU A 19 11.94 30.11 -9.44
N PRO A 20 11.69 30.54 -8.19
CA PRO A 20 11.72 31.96 -7.79
C PRO A 20 13.07 32.68 -7.94
N HIS A 21 14.12 32.00 -8.41
CA HIS A 21 15.46 32.56 -8.60
C HIS A 21 16.09 32.37 -10.00
N SER A 22 15.33 31.91 -11.01
CA SER A 22 15.86 31.72 -12.37
C SER A 22 16.14 33.03 -13.11
N SER A 23 17.35 33.23 -13.65
CA SER A 23 17.80 34.47 -14.32
C SER A 23 17.37 34.64 -15.78
N TYR A 24 16.44 33.83 -16.29
CA TYR A 24 16.09 33.77 -17.71
C TYR A 24 14.58 34.03 -17.96
N ASN A 25 14.19 34.32 -19.20
CA ASN A 25 12.84 34.76 -19.54
C ASN A 25 11.87 33.58 -19.70
N VAL A 26 11.15 33.26 -18.63
CA VAL A 26 10.16 32.16 -18.54
C VAL A 26 9.04 32.19 -19.59
N SER A 27 8.77 33.37 -20.20
CA SER A 27 7.76 33.48 -21.27
C SER A 27 8.28 33.04 -22.66
N GLN A 28 9.58 32.81 -22.79
CA GLN A 28 10.26 32.49 -24.05
C GLN A 28 11.21 31.28 -23.95
N GLN A 29 11.49 30.78 -22.75
CA GLN A 29 12.48 29.75 -22.48
C GLN A 29 11.94 28.77 -21.44
N GLY A 30 12.13 27.47 -21.68
CA GLY A 30 11.77 26.37 -20.76
C GLY A 30 13.01 25.73 -20.14
N GLU A 31 12.81 24.93 -19.09
CA GLU A 31 13.89 24.19 -18.41
C GLU A 31 13.84 22.71 -18.78
N VAL A 32 15.02 22.10 -18.90
CA VAL A 32 15.21 20.65 -18.99
C VAL A 32 16.23 20.26 -17.94
N ALA A 33 15.92 19.22 -17.18
CA ALA A 33 16.81 18.64 -16.19
C ALA A 33 17.62 17.50 -16.80
N LEU A 34 18.90 17.43 -16.44
CA LEU A 34 19.82 16.37 -16.83
C LEU A 34 20.31 15.66 -15.58
N TYR A 35 20.10 14.34 -15.52
CA TYR A 35 20.55 13.50 -14.43
C TYR A 35 21.52 12.45 -14.96
N TYR A 36 22.80 12.58 -14.60
CA TYR A 36 23.77 11.51 -14.81
C TYR A 36 23.93 10.72 -13.50
N LEU A 37 23.64 9.43 -13.54
CA LEU A 37 23.59 8.58 -12.35
C LEU A 37 24.35 7.28 -12.60
N THR A 38 25.09 6.84 -11.59
CA THR A 38 25.54 5.45 -11.48
C THR A 38 24.61 4.74 -10.51
N ILE A 39 23.89 3.73 -10.99
CA ILE A 39 22.92 2.98 -10.18
C ILE A 39 23.48 1.62 -9.83
N THR A 40 23.29 1.23 -8.57
CA THR A 40 23.42 -0.15 -8.10
C THR A 40 22.05 -0.60 -7.57
N ASP A 41 21.42 -1.55 -8.26
CA ASP A 41 20.14 -2.13 -7.86
C ASP A 41 20.37 -3.38 -7.00
N HIS A 42 20.34 -3.18 -5.68
CA HIS A 42 20.52 -4.25 -4.70
C HIS A 42 19.36 -5.26 -4.68
N THR A 43 18.13 -4.78 -4.93
CA THR A 43 16.92 -5.63 -4.94
C THR A 43 16.99 -6.65 -6.07
N LEU A 44 17.31 -6.20 -7.29
CA LEU A 44 17.50 -7.11 -8.42
C LEU A 44 18.72 -8.01 -8.23
N ALA A 45 19.82 -7.49 -7.70
CA ALA A 45 21.04 -8.29 -7.48
C ALA A 45 20.81 -9.51 -6.58
N ASP A 46 19.97 -9.36 -5.57
CA ASP A 46 19.70 -10.37 -4.55
C ASP A 46 18.59 -11.35 -4.98
N GLU A 47 17.56 -10.89 -5.69
CA GLU A 47 16.41 -11.71 -6.09
C GLU A 47 16.57 -12.42 -7.44
N LEU A 48 17.43 -11.94 -8.34
CA LEU A 48 17.57 -12.53 -9.68
C LEU A 48 18.08 -13.99 -9.61
N PRO A 49 17.39 -14.95 -10.23
CA PRO A 49 17.91 -16.30 -10.45
C PRO A 49 19.24 -16.26 -11.20
N ASN A 50 20.13 -17.22 -10.94
CA ASN A 50 21.45 -17.28 -11.58
C ASN A 50 21.39 -17.25 -13.12
N CYS A 51 20.34 -17.79 -13.74
CA CYS A 51 20.14 -17.77 -15.20
C CYS A 51 19.76 -16.38 -15.76
N LEU A 52 19.25 -15.47 -14.92
CA LEU A 52 18.88 -14.10 -15.30
C LEU A 52 19.94 -13.06 -14.89
N LYS A 53 20.84 -13.37 -13.96
CA LYS A 53 22.00 -12.50 -13.60
C LYS A 53 22.92 -12.21 -14.78
N GLU A 54 22.93 -13.07 -15.79
CA GLU A 54 23.68 -12.85 -17.03
C GLU A 54 22.96 -11.93 -18.03
N GLN A 55 21.64 -11.72 -17.87
CA GLN A 55 20.79 -11.01 -18.84
C GLN A 55 20.39 -9.59 -18.39
N VAL A 56 20.52 -9.31 -17.09
CA VAL A 56 20.11 -8.05 -16.46
C VAL A 56 21.33 -7.40 -15.81
N ALA A 57 21.48 -6.08 -15.98
CA ALA A 57 22.49 -5.31 -15.25
C ALA A 57 21.92 -4.83 -13.92
N THR A 58 22.69 -5.08 -12.86
CA THR A 58 22.40 -4.61 -11.49
C THR A 58 23.31 -3.43 -11.12
N ILE A 59 24.30 -3.12 -11.95
CA ILE A 59 25.15 -1.94 -11.87
C ILE A 59 25.25 -1.37 -13.28
N TYR A 60 24.86 -0.11 -13.46
CA TYR A 60 24.91 0.55 -14.75
C TYR A 60 24.93 2.07 -14.59
N GLN A 61 25.37 2.75 -15.64
CA GLN A 61 25.35 4.22 -15.73
C GLN A 61 24.25 4.64 -16.68
N HIS A 62 23.58 5.74 -16.36
CA HIS A 62 22.66 6.37 -17.31
C HIS A 62 22.68 7.89 -17.27
N LEU A 63 22.19 8.46 -18.36
CA LEU A 63 21.79 9.85 -18.47
C LEU A 63 20.28 9.89 -18.67
N ILE A 64 19.56 10.56 -17.77
CA ILE A 64 18.14 10.86 -17.90
C ILE A 64 17.98 12.33 -18.27
N VAL A 65 17.21 12.58 -19.32
CA VAL A 65 16.76 13.91 -19.73
C VAL A 65 15.30 14.02 -19.30
N SER A 66 14.95 15.03 -18.50
CA SER A 66 13.60 15.16 -17.94
C SER A 66 13.07 16.58 -18.02
N LEU A 67 11.76 16.71 -18.12
CA LEU A 67 11.03 17.97 -17.99
C LEU A 67 10.49 18.12 -16.56
N PRO A 68 10.81 19.20 -15.83
CA PRO A 68 10.11 19.53 -14.59
C PRO A 68 8.64 19.86 -14.89
N VAL A 69 7.71 19.23 -14.17
CA VAL A 69 6.26 19.40 -14.37
C VAL A 69 5.55 19.65 -13.04
N ILE A 70 4.36 20.26 -13.11
CA ILE A 70 3.43 20.33 -11.99
C ILE A 70 2.38 19.26 -12.20
N ILE A 71 2.20 18.38 -11.22
CA ILE A 71 1.28 17.25 -11.26
C ILE A 71 -0.04 17.68 -10.61
N GLY A 72 -1.14 17.52 -11.35
CA GLY A 72 -2.49 17.80 -10.86
C GLY A 72 -2.76 19.28 -10.56
N THR A 73 -3.63 19.53 -9.58
CA THR A 73 -4.06 20.88 -9.14
C THR A 73 -3.41 21.32 -7.82
N SER A 74 -2.53 20.51 -7.23
CA SER A 74 -2.08 20.62 -5.83
C SER A 74 -0.73 21.33 -5.61
N GLU A 75 -0.18 22.06 -6.60
CA GLU A 75 1.19 22.62 -6.54
C GLU A 75 2.29 21.54 -6.36
N GLU A 76 1.97 20.25 -6.56
CA GLU A 76 2.95 19.17 -6.50
C GLU A 76 3.89 19.22 -7.70
N HIS A 77 5.19 19.19 -7.42
CA HIS A 77 6.23 19.17 -8.44
C HIS A 77 6.65 17.72 -8.75
N GLY A 78 6.89 17.43 -10.01
CA GLY A 78 7.42 16.15 -10.47
C GLY A 78 8.34 16.29 -11.67
N VAL A 79 8.83 15.16 -12.17
CA VAL A 79 9.68 15.08 -13.35
C VAL A 79 9.06 14.14 -14.37
N MET A 80 9.04 14.57 -15.63
CA MET A 80 8.64 13.75 -16.76
C MET A 80 9.89 13.34 -17.54
N SER A 81 10.18 12.04 -17.60
CA SER A 81 11.34 11.53 -18.33
C SER A 81 11.10 11.62 -19.84
N LEU A 82 12.01 12.29 -20.55
CA LEU A 82 11.96 12.51 -21.99
C LEU A 82 12.86 11.54 -22.77
N HIS A 83 14.07 11.26 -22.25
CA HIS A 83 14.97 10.25 -22.81
C HIS A 83 15.83 9.62 -21.72
N LEU A 84 16.24 8.37 -21.94
CA LEU A 84 17.22 7.69 -21.12
C LEU A 84 18.30 7.04 -21.96
N PHE A 85 19.56 7.29 -21.64
CA PHE A 85 20.72 6.68 -22.29
C PHE A 85 21.52 5.83 -21.30
N THR A 86 21.93 4.61 -21.67
CA THR A 86 22.77 3.75 -20.83
C THR A 86 23.82 2.99 -21.64
N ASN A 87 25.02 2.78 -21.08
CA ASN A 87 26.07 1.93 -21.68
C ASN A 87 25.95 0.45 -21.28
N SER A 88 24.88 0.07 -20.60
CA SER A 88 24.71 -1.31 -20.15
C SER A 88 24.62 -2.27 -21.34
N THR A 89 25.45 -3.32 -21.33
CA THR A 89 25.35 -4.40 -22.34
C THR A 89 24.20 -5.37 -22.06
N LYS A 90 23.53 -5.20 -20.91
CA LYS A 90 22.39 -6.00 -20.44
C LYS A 90 21.18 -5.09 -20.26
N LYS A 91 19.98 -5.68 -20.21
CA LYS A 91 18.76 -4.90 -19.93
C LYS A 91 18.81 -4.33 -18.51
N VAL A 92 18.28 -3.12 -18.34
CA VAL A 92 18.24 -2.38 -17.06
C VAL A 92 16.80 -2.19 -16.60
N SER A 93 16.56 -2.27 -15.29
CA SER A 93 15.34 -1.73 -14.67
C SER A 93 15.66 -0.35 -14.14
N VAL A 94 14.88 0.67 -14.50
CA VAL A 94 15.17 2.05 -14.10
C VAL A 94 14.12 2.53 -13.09
N PRO A 95 14.50 2.81 -11.83
CA PRO A 95 13.56 3.14 -10.75
C PRO A 95 12.84 4.50 -10.91
N LEU A 96 13.22 5.30 -11.91
CA LEU A 96 12.68 6.63 -12.20
C LEU A 96 11.94 6.71 -13.54
N VAL A 97 11.83 5.57 -14.24
CA VAL A 97 11.21 5.52 -15.56
C VAL A 97 10.11 4.46 -15.53
N THR A 98 8.90 4.86 -15.90
CA THR A 98 7.75 3.97 -15.91
C THR A 98 7.66 3.11 -17.16
N SER A 99 8.55 3.26 -18.14
CA SER A 99 8.57 2.45 -19.37
C SER A 99 9.98 2.07 -19.84
N SER A 100 10.21 0.76 -20.05
CA SER A 100 11.48 0.25 -20.58
C SER A 100 11.73 0.58 -22.06
N SER A 101 10.71 1.03 -22.79
CA SER A 101 10.80 1.35 -24.22
C SER A 101 11.60 2.62 -24.53
N GLU A 102 11.84 3.47 -23.53
CA GLU A 102 12.59 4.74 -23.65
C GLU A 102 14.10 4.58 -23.45
N VAL A 103 14.56 3.36 -23.15
CA VAL A 103 15.98 3.10 -22.88
C VAL A 103 16.75 3.01 -24.20
N THR A 104 17.57 4.01 -24.47
CA THR A 104 18.55 4.00 -25.56
C THR A 104 19.87 3.44 -25.06
N TYR A 105 20.30 2.33 -25.66
CA TYR A 105 21.58 1.70 -25.34
C TYR A 105 22.68 2.32 -26.20
N VAL A 106 23.56 3.10 -25.57
CA VAL A 106 24.71 3.71 -26.24
C VAL A 106 25.89 2.74 -26.28
N GLU A 107 26.76 2.89 -27.27
CA GLU A 107 27.94 2.04 -27.45
C GLU A 107 28.91 2.16 -26.27
N SER A 108 29.09 3.39 -25.78
CA SER A 108 29.93 3.66 -24.61
C SER A 108 29.56 4.99 -23.94
N ILE A 109 29.94 5.07 -22.67
CA ILE A 109 30.00 6.31 -21.89
C ILE A 109 31.44 6.38 -21.37
N GLU A 110 32.19 7.37 -21.83
CA GLU A 110 33.58 7.59 -21.45
C GLU A 110 33.68 8.82 -20.56
N GLU A 111 34.35 8.69 -19.42
CA GLU A 111 34.65 9.80 -18.52
C GLU A 111 36.11 10.21 -18.68
N GLU A 112 36.34 11.45 -19.13
CA GLU A 112 37.67 12.05 -19.27
C GLU A 112 38.14 12.67 -17.95
N GLU A 113 39.46 12.78 -17.76
CA GLU A 113 40.08 13.36 -16.54
C GLU A 113 39.64 14.81 -16.24
N ASN A 114 39.11 15.53 -17.23
CA ASN A 114 38.62 16.89 -17.12
C ASN A 114 37.13 16.98 -16.69
N GLY A 115 36.51 15.85 -16.35
CA GLY A 115 35.09 15.74 -15.99
C GLY A 115 34.13 15.73 -17.18
N THR A 116 34.63 15.52 -18.40
CA THR A 116 33.80 15.37 -19.60
C THR A 116 33.31 13.94 -19.74
N LEU A 117 31.98 13.79 -19.77
CA LEU A 117 31.26 12.57 -20.10
C LEU A 117 30.94 12.57 -21.59
N THR A 118 31.42 11.56 -22.31
CA THR A 118 31.19 11.40 -23.75
C THR A 118 30.34 10.16 -24.01
N PHE A 119 29.20 10.36 -24.67
CA PHE A 119 28.26 9.33 -25.07
C PHE A 119 28.41 9.08 -26.57
N LEU A 120 28.58 7.81 -26.96
CA LEU A 120 28.77 7.39 -28.35
C LEU A 120 27.62 6.49 -28.83
N LEU A 121 27.05 6.81 -29.99
CA LEU A 121 25.98 6.02 -30.62
C LEU A 121 26.10 6.09 -32.14
N ASP A 122 26.37 4.97 -32.82
CA ASP A 122 26.51 4.87 -34.29
C ASP A 122 27.50 5.89 -34.89
N GLY A 123 28.55 6.23 -34.15
CA GLY A 123 29.56 7.23 -34.55
C GLY A 123 29.18 8.69 -34.28
N ASP A 124 28.00 8.96 -33.75
CA ASP A 124 27.60 10.26 -33.24
C ASP A 124 27.97 10.45 -31.77
N VAL A 125 28.12 11.71 -31.37
CA VAL A 125 28.70 12.08 -30.08
C VAL A 125 27.82 13.09 -29.35
N MET A 126 27.59 12.85 -28.06
CA MET A 126 27.16 13.87 -27.10
C MET A 126 28.21 13.98 -26.00
N SER A 127 28.70 15.19 -25.74
CA SER A 127 29.68 15.44 -24.68
C SER A 127 29.13 16.43 -23.66
N ILE A 128 29.14 16.04 -22.39
CA ILE A 128 28.69 16.85 -21.25
C ILE A 128 29.90 17.05 -20.32
N GLN A 129 30.28 18.30 -20.08
CA GLN A 129 31.32 18.61 -19.09
C GLN A 129 30.66 18.88 -17.74
N VAL A 130 31.10 18.14 -16.71
CA VAL A 130 30.73 18.32 -15.32
C VAL A 130 31.97 18.78 -14.55
N GLN A 131 31.87 19.95 -13.92
CA GLN A 131 32.95 20.48 -13.07
C GLN A 131 32.43 20.58 -11.64
N GLU A 132 32.91 19.70 -10.76
CA GLU A 132 32.64 19.80 -9.32
C GLU A 132 33.39 20.99 -8.72
N LYS A 133 32.68 21.84 -7.96
CA LYS A 133 33.30 22.91 -7.18
C LYS A 133 33.72 22.31 -5.83
N LEU A 134 35.02 22.37 -5.52
CA LEU A 134 35.63 21.80 -4.30
C LEU A 134 34.80 22.01 -3.01
N LYS A 135 34.55 20.90 -2.30
CA LYS A 135 33.87 20.71 -0.99
C LYS A 135 33.45 22.00 -0.26
N ALA A 136 32.14 22.28 -0.28
CA ALA A 136 31.54 23.21 0.67
C ALA A 136 31.34 22.51 2.02
N LYS A 137 32.16 22.90 3.00
CA LYS A 137 31.74 22.88 4.41
C LYS A 137 30.71 24.00 4.58
N ASP A 138 29.60 23.66 5.20
CA ASP A 138 28.53 24.54 5.65
C ASP A 138 27.62 25.12 4.56
N GLU A 139 26.35 24.69 4.65
CA GLU A 139 25.11 25.38 4.26
C GLU A 139 25.26 26.55 3.27
N MET A 140 25.58 26.24 2.01
CA MET A 140 25.34 27.19 0.93
C MET A 140 23.92 27.02 0.38
N SER A 141 23.24 28.15 0.23
CA SER A 141 21.86 28.33 -0.21
C SER A 141 21.62 28.07 -1.71
N VAL A 142 22.42 27.22 -2.33
CA VAL A 142 22.17 26.70 -3.68
C VAL A 142 21.35 25.43 -3.47
N GLY A 143 20.13 25.37 -4.03
CA GLY A 143 19.25 24.21 -3.89
C GLY A 143 17.95 24.42 -3.12
N LYS A 144 17.63 25.62 -2.60
CA LYS A 144 16.30 25.87 -1.99
C LYS A 144 15.12 25.68 -2.96
N ASP A 145 15.36 25.89 -4.25
CA ASP A 145 14.39 25.66 -5.32
C ASP A 145 14.36 24.18 -5.74
N PHE A 146 15.50 23.49 -5.67
CA PHE A 146 15.56 22.04 -5.80
C PHE A 146 14.93 21.31 -4.61
N ASP A 147 14.92 21.85 -3.39
CA ASP A 147 14.23 21.24 -2.24
C ASP A 147 12.70 21.31 -2.34
N LYS A 148 12.16 22.18 -3.21
CA LYS A 148 10.72 22.25 -3.52
C LYS A 148 10.29 21.24 -4.60
N ILE A 149 11.19 20.90 -5.53
CA ILE A 149 10.97 19.88 -6.57
C ILE A 149 11.47 18.48 -6.11
N ASN A 150 12.47 18.45 -5.23
CA ASN A 150 13.06 17.30 -4.53
C ASN A 150 12.82 17.43 -3.02
N GLY A 151 11.57 17.35 -2.60
CA GLY A 151 11.28 16.88 -1.25
C GLY A 151 11.92 15.50 -1.03
N LYS A 152 11.75 14.91 0.16
CA LYS A 152 12.17 13.52 0.42
C LYS A 152 11.59 12.48 -0.57
N VAL A 153 10.66 12.90 -1.43
CA VAL A 153 9.91 12.12 -2.41
C VAL A 153 10.01 12.83 -3.78
N ILE A 154 10.38 12.09 -4.82
CA ILE A 154 10.37 12.52 -6.23
C ILE A 154 9.27 11.76 -6.94
N THR A 155 8.35 12.46 -7.60
CA THR A 155 7.31 11.87 -8.46
C THR A 155 7.78 11.92 -9.91
N ALA A 156 7.88 10.76 -10.56
CA ALA A 156 8.37 10.61 -11.93
C ALA A 156 7.32 9.95 -12.84
N THR A 157 7.20 10.40 -14.09
CA THR A 157 6.30 9.81 -15.09
C THR A 157 6.91 9.78 -16.49
N ASN A 158 6.40 8.90 -17.37
CA ASN A 158 6.75 8.82 -18.79
C ASN A 158 5.54 9.04 -19.70
N TYR A 159 4.51 9.75 -19.23
CA TYR A 159 3.31 10.04 -20.01
C TYR A 159 3.65 10.59 -21.43
N PRO A 160 2.98 10.10 -22.50
CA PRO A 160 1.84 9.18 -22.52
C PRO A 160 2.21 7.70 -22.70
N LEU A 161 3.45 7.31 -22.39
CA LEU A 161 3.91 5.94 -22.69
C LEU A 161 3.29 4.90 -21.77
N PRO A 162 3.02 3.69 -22.27
CA PRO A 162 2.49 2.61 -21.45
C PRO A 162 3.45 2.27 -20.31
N PHE A 163 2.89 1.94 -19.16
CA PHE A 163 3.66 1.49 -18.02
C PHE A 163 4.29 0.11 -18.30
N ASP A 164 5.61 0.04 -18.23
CA ASP A 164 6.41 -1.18 -18.33
C ASP A 164 7.71 -1.03 -17.51
N TRP A 165 7.72 -1.59 -16.30
CA TRP A 165 8.94 -1.71 -15.46
C TRP A 165 9.82 -2.92 -15.82
N GLY A 166 9.65 -3.49 -17.01
CA GLY A 166 10.43 -4.63 -17.50
C GLY A 166 9.96 -5.97 -16.93
N CYS A 167 8.75 -6.05 -16.36
CA CYS A 167 8.25 -7.28 -15.75
C CYS A 167 7.98 -8.41 -16.74
N GLU A 168 7.84 -8.10 -18.03
CA GLU A 168 7.89 -9.12 -19.09
C GLU A 168 9.25 -9.83 -19.15
N LEU A 169 10.34 -9.13 -18.80
CA LEU A 169 11.69 -9.67 -18.78
C LEU A 169 11.98 -10.43 -17.49
N PHE A 170 11.62 -9.84 -16.35
CA PHE A 170 11.92 -10.41 -15.03
C PHE A 170 10.99 -11.57 -14.67
N GLY A 171 9.81 -11.62 -15.29
CA GLY A 171 8.78 -12.61 -15.01
C GLY A 171 8.33 -12.58 -13.55
N SER A 172 7.81 -13.71 -13.06
CA SER A 172 7.42 -13.85 -11.65
C SER A 172 8.60 -14.16 -10.73
N HIS A 173 9.85 -13.94 -11.14
CA HIS A 173 11.02 -14.26 -10.32
C HIS A 173 11.42 -13.13 -9.38
N ILE A 174 10.97 -11.90 -9.67
CA ILE A 174 11.26 -10.71 -8.87
C ILE A 174 9.99 -10.31 -8.13
N SER A 175 10.11 -10.10 -6.82
CA SER A 175 8.99 -9.88 -5.91
C SER A 175 8.11 -8.71 -6.35
N PHE A 176 8.72 -7.59 -6.78
CA PHE A 176 7.94 -6.43 -7.25
C PHE A 176 7.18 -6.72 -8.55
N CYS A 177 7.70 -7.58 -9.44
CA CYS A 177 6.99 -7.95 -10.66
C CYS A 177 5.82 -8.91 -10.43
N GLN A 178 5.88 -9.72 -9.37
CA GLN A 178 4.72 -10.48 -8.92
C GLN A 178 3.59 -9.54 -8.44
N VAL A 179 3.96 -8.53 -7.65
CA VAL A 179 3.00 -7.51 -7.16
C VAL A 179 2.40 -6.72 -8.33
N LEU A 180 3.23 -6.27 -9.28
CA LEU A 180 2.75 -5.52 -10.44
C LEU A 180 1.88 -6.36 -11.38
N LYS A 181 2.06 -7.68 -11.45
CA LYS A 181 1.25 -8.58 -12.29
C LYS A 181 -0.22 -8.60 -11.88
N GLU A 182 -0.52 -8.41 -10.60
CA GLU A 182 -1.91 -8.42 -10.11
C GLU A 182 -2.66 -7.14 -10.51
N VAL A 183 -1.94 -6.03 -10.66
CA VAL A 183 -2.49 -4.73 -11.04
C VAL A 183 -2.14 -4.35 -12.49
N SER A 184 -1.47 -5.21 -13.25
CA SER A 184 -0.96 -4.87 -14.58
C SER A 184 -2.05 -4.57 -15.58
N CYS A 185 -3.23 -5.20 -15.43
CA CYS A 185 -4.39 -4.91 -16.28
C CYS A 185 -4.96 -3.52 -16.01
N ASP A 186 -4.98 -3.09 -14.75
CA ASP A 186 -5.46 -1.77 -14.34
C ASP A 186 -4.44 -0.69 -14.73
N LEU A 187 -3.15 -0.97 -14.53
CA LEU A 187 -2.04 -0.10 -14.97
C LEU A 187 -1.98 0.05 -16.50
N ALA A 188 -2.30 -1.01 -17.25
CA ALA A 188 -2.41 -0.94 -18.70
C ALA A 188 -3.65 -0.15 -19.15
N ALA A 189 -4.73 -0.16 -18.36
CA ALA A 189 -5.97 0.54 -18.67
C ALA A 189 -5.90 2.06 -18.45
N VAL A 190 -4.95 2.55 -17.65
CA VAL A 190 -4.73 3.98 -17.37
C VAL A 190 -3.75 4.67 -18.33
N GLU A 191 -3.40 4.02 -19.47
CA GLU A 191 -2.64 4.57 -20.62
C GLU A 191 -1.69 5.75 -20.30
N GLY A 192 -0.59 5.46 -19.61
CA GLY A 192 0.48 6.42 -19.35
C GLY A 192 0.26 7.38 -18.19
N ASP A 193 -0.90 7.35 -17.53
CA ASP A 193 -1.19 8.11 -16.29
C ASP A 193 -0.69 7.37 -15.03
N VAL A 194 0.54 6.84 -15.11
CA VAL A 194 1.20 6.16 -13.98
C VAL A 194 2.41 6.96 -13.55
N CYS A 195 2.50 7.21 -12.25
CA CYS A 195 3.63 7.89 -11.62
C CYS A 195 4.41 6.91 -10.72
N ALA A 196 5.73 6.91 -10.87
CA ALA A 196 6.67 6.29 -9.95
C ALA A 196 7.05 7.29 -8.85
N LEU A 197 7.24 6.79 -7.64
CA LEU A 197 7.64 7.61 -6.50
C LEU A 197 8.97 7.09 -5.97
N SER A 198 9.96 7.97 -5.89
CA SER A 198 11.30 7.66 -5.39
C SER A 198 11.57 8.45 -4.12
N THR A 199 11.79 7.74 -3.02
CA THR A 199 12.13 8.37 -1.73
C THR A 199 13.62 8.28 -1.46
N THR A 200 14.19 9.36 -0.93
CA THR A 200 15.65 9.45 -0.69
C THR A 200 15.97 9.51 0.79
N SER A 201 16.86 8.63 1.26
CA SER A 201 17.28 8.54 2.65
C SER A 201 18.67 9.13 2.83
N SER A 202 18.73 10.47 2.96
CA SER A 202 19.97 11.25 3.15
C SER A 202 21.00 11.13 2.02
N GLY A 203 21.81 12.16 1.83
CA GLY A 203 22.84 12.16 0.79
C GLY A 203 23.80 13.33 0.89
N GLU A 204 25.04 13.11 0.50
CA GLU A 204 26.03 14.19 0.35
C GLU A 204 25.70 14.98 -0.92
N ARG A 205 25.64 16.31 -0.79
CA ARG A 205 25.45 17.24 -1.91
C ARG A 205 26.70 18.10 -2.07
N SER A 206 27.15 18.26 -3.30
CA SER A 206 28.27 19.15 -3.65
C SER A 206 27.88 20.04 -4.83
N PRO A 207 28.11 21.36 -4.77
CA PRO A 207 27.86 22.24 -5.91
C PRO A 207 28.73 21.82 -7.11
N ALA A 208 28.12 21.83 -8.28
CA ALA A 208 28.77 21.54 -9.55
C ALA A 208 28.36 22.57 -10.61
N SER A 209 28.95 22.46 -11.79
CA SER A 209 28.44 23.12 -12.99
C SER A 209 28.45 22.14 -14.14
N MET A 210 27.40 22.18 -14.96
CA MET A 210 27.24 21.31 -16.11
C MET A 210 27.17 22.13 -17.39
N LYS A 211 27.78 21.63 -18.47
CA LYS A 211 27.72 22.24 -19.79
C LYS A 211 27.67 21.17 -20.88
N ILE A 212 26.72 21.28 -21.81
CA ILE A 212 26.75 20.48 -23.04
C ILE A 212 27.79 21.09 -23.98
N VAL A 213 28.84 20.33 -24.28
CA VAL A 213 30.00 20.77 -25.06
C VAL A 213 29.81 20.48 -26.55
N ASN A 214 29.25 19.31 -26.86
CA ASN A 214 29.05 18.85 -28.23
C ASN A 214 27.82 17.95 -28.33
N MET A 215 27.14 17.99 -29.48
CA MET A 215 26.01 17.12 -29.81
C MET A 215 25.86 17.00 -31.33
N THR A 216 26.02 15.79 -31.87
CA THR A 216 25.96 15.48 -33.31
C THR A 216 24.87 14.46 -33.66
N GLY A 217 24.53 14.42 -34.95
CA GLY A 217 23.62 13.45 -35.60
C GLY A 217 22.48 12.94 -34.74
N ILE A 218 22.45 11.65 -34.42
CA ILE A 218 21.33 10.99 -33.74
C ILE A 218 20.95 11.70 -32.42
N PHE A 219 21.92 12.11 -31.60
CA PHE A 219 21.61 12.82 -30.34
C PHE A 219 20.93 14.16 -30.60
N ARG A 220 21.38 14.90 -31.63
CA ARG A 220 20.80 16.17 -32.04
C ARG A 220 19.40 15.99 -32.62
N ASP A 221 19.17 14.91 -33.36
CA ASP A 221 17.88 14.60 -33.96
C ASP A 221 16.86 14.14 -32.91
N MET A 222 17.29 13.37 -31.91
CA MET A 222 16.45 12.94 -30.79
C MET A 222 16.12 14.09 -29.83
N MET A 223 17.05 15.01 -29.59
CA MET A 223 16.93 16.10 -28.62
C MET A 223 17.16 17.48 -29.23
N PRO A 224 16.35 17.89 -30.23
CA PRO A 224 16.56 19.17 -30.93
C PRO A 224 16.49 20.36 -29.99
N TYR A 225 15.68 20.26 -28.93
CA TYR A 225 15.53 21.26 -27.87
C TYR A 225 16.80 21.45 -27.01
N LEU A 226 17.63 20.41 -26.84
CA LEU A 226 18.95 20.54 -26.21
C LEU A 226 20.03 20.93 -27.22
N ALA A 227 19.89 20.56 -28.49
CA ALA A 227 20.88 20.89 -29.51
C ALA A 227 20.98 22.40 -29.77
N GLU A 228 19.88 23.15 -29.64
CA GLU A 228 19.87 24.62 -29.68
C GLU A 228 20.63 25.25 -28.51
N ALA A 229 20.78 24.51 -27.40
CA ALA A 229 21.55 24.89 -26.24
C ALA A 229 23.06 24.57 -26.35
N VAL A 230 23.56 24.13 -27.51
CA VAL A 230 24.98 23.78 -27.72
C VAL A 230 25.73 24.85 -28.54
N PRO A 231 26.78 25.52 -28.00
CA PRO A 231 27.23 25.52 -26.60
C PRO A 231 26.72 26.76 -25.86
N LEU A 232 25.80 26.59 -24.91
CA LEU A 232 25.47 27.62 -23.93
C LEU A 232 26.54 27.70 -22.82
N GLU A 233 26.49 28.78 -22.03
CA GLU A 233 27.31 28.94 -20.83
C GLU A 233 27.02 27.82 -19.82
N SER A 234 28.00 27.53 -18.95
CA SER A 234 27.84 26.53 -17.89
C SER A 234 26.69 26.91 -16.97
N ILE A 235 25.79 25.96 -16.71
CA ILE A 235 24.71 26.13 -15.75
C ILE A 235 25.12 25.59 -14.38
N GLU A 236 24.52 26.14 -13.32
CA GLU A 236 24.68 25.60 -11.97
C GLU A 236 24.07 24.19 -11.90
N ALA A 237 24.80 23.27 -11.27
CA ALA A 237 24.39 21.88 -11.10
C ALA A 237 24.72 21.42 -9.67
N GLU A 238 24.25 20.22 -9.31
CA GLU A 238 24.60 19.58 -8.03
C GLU A 238 25.05 18.14 -8.30
N SER A 239 26.16 17.75 -7.66
CA SER A 239 26.59 16.36 -7.52
C SER A 239 25.97 15.80 -6.25
N ILE A 240 25.31 14.65 -6.37
CA ILE A 240 24.46 14.09 -5.32
C ILE A 240 24.76 12.59 -5.20
N SER A 241 25.11 12.14 -3.99
CA SER A 241 25.19 10.71 -3.65
C SER A 241 24.06 10.34 -2.71
N ARG A 242 23.17 9.41 -3.10
CA ARG A 242 21.97 9.02 -2.34
C ARG A 242 21.70 7.53 -2.41
N GLU A 243 21.11 7.00 -1.34
CA GLU A 243 20.38 5.74 -1.36
C GLU A 243 18.90 6.03 -1.66
N HIS A 244 18.33 5.28 -2.60
CA HIS A 244 16.95 5.44 -3.06
C HIS A 244 16.14 4.20 -2.71
N ALA A 245 14.95 4.42 -2.13
CA ALA A 245 13.89 3.43 -2.06
C ALA A 245 12.76 3.89 -2.97
N SER A 246 12.56 3.19 -4.09
CA SER A 246 11.41 3.38 -4.97
C SER A 246 10.19 2.67 -4.37
N GLY A 247 9.09 3.40 -4.23
CA GLY A 247 7.84 2.91 -3.65
C GLY A 247 6.71 3.91 -3.85
N ILE A 248 5.49 3.44 -4.03
CA ILE A 248 4.28 4.25 -4.19
C ILE A 248 3.97 4.96 -2.84
N SER A 249 3.56 6.24 -2.82
CA SER A 249 3.70 7.14 -1.65
C SER A 249 2.74 6.89 -0.47
N GLN A 250 3.31 7.14 0.72
CA GLN A 250 2.74 7.64 1.99
C GLN A 250 1.39 7.10 2.48
N GLN A 251 1.25 5.78 2.43
CA GLN A 251 0.97 4.91 3.57
C GLN A 251 1.93 3.73 3.38
N GLN A 252 2.53 3.16 4.44
CA GLN A 252 3.19 1.85 4.26
C GLN A 252 2.07 0.83 4.13
N PHE A 253 1.53 0.75 2.93
CA PHE A 253 0.45 -0.12 2.54
C PHE A 253 1.06 -1.25 1.71
N LEU A 254 0.92 -2.46 2.23
CA LEU A 254 1.25 -3.69 1.53
C LEU A 254 -0.06 -4.37 1.15
N PRO A 255 -0.58 -4.19 -0.07
CA PRO A 255 -1.82 -4.82 -0.50
C PRO A 255 -1.67 -6.33 -0.68
N ASN A 256 -2.81 -7.04 -0.65
CA ASN A 256 -2.99 -8.39 -1.19
C ASN A 256 -2.02 -9.47 -0.72
N ILE A 257 -1.49 -9.34 0.49
CA ILE A 257 -0.52 -10.28 1.06
C ILE A 257 -1.15 -11.66 1.36
N ARG A 258 -2.44 -11.70 1.73
CA ARG A 258 -3.14 -12.95 2.07
C ARG A 258 -4.51 -13.00 1.40
N TRP A 259 -4.88 -14.17 0.89
CA TRP A 259 -6.19 -14.44 0.33
C TRP A 259 -6.95 -15.42 1.21
N PHE A 260 -8.21 -15.11 1.49
CA PHE A 260 -9.05 -15.98 2.30
C PHE A 260 -10.53 -15.89 1.91
N LYS A 261 -11.26 -16.92 2.32
CA LYS A 261 -12.71 -17.02 2.20
C LYS A 261 -13.33 -16.97 3.58
N SER A 262 -14.36 -16.14 3.76
CA SER A 262 -15.18 -16.07 4.96
C SER A 262 -16.61 -16.48 4.61
N VAL A 263 -17.16 -17.46 5.32
CA VAL A 263 -18.56 -17.90 5.16
C VAL A 263 -19.21 -17.95 6.53
N GLY A 264 -20.32 -17.25 6.72
CA GLY A 264 -21.02 -17.24 8.00
C GLY A 264 -22.07 -16.15 8.10
N VAL A 265 -22.36 -15.76 9.34
CA VAL A 265 -23.37 -14.77 9.70
C VAL A 265 -22.68 -13.60 10.39
N ALA A 266 -22.93 -12.39 9.91
CA ALA A 266 -22.57 -11.16 10.62
C ALA A 266 -23.84 -10.48 11.12
N GLY A 267 -23.85 -10.06 12.38
CA GLY A 267 -24.94 -9.31 12.98
C GLY A 267 -24.45 -8.10 13.76
N ARG A 268 -25.27 -7.06 13.76
CA ARG A 268 -25.04 -5.82 14.51
C ARG A 268 -26.03 -5.75 15.66
N PHE A 269 -25.55 -5.45 16.86
CA PHE A 269 -26.34 -5.37 18.08
C PHE A 269 -26.27 -3.97 18.66
N VAL A 270 -27.42 -3.41 19.03
CA VAL A 270 -27.50 -2.11 19.68
C VAL A 270 -27.30 -2.28 21.19
N VAL A 271 -26.31 -1.57 21.74
CA VAL A 271 -25.99 -1.57 23.17
C VAL A 271 -25.81 -0.14 23.69
N ASN A 272 -25.58 0.01 25.00
CA ASN A 272 -25.33 1.31 25.61
C ASN A 272 -24.02 1.94 25.07
N ARG A 273 -24.11 3.18 24.55
CA ARG A 273 -22.97 3.90 23.97
C ARG A 273 -21.86 4.18 24.98
N ASP A 274 -22.21 4.59 26.20
CA ASP A 274 -21.23 4.94 27.24
C ASP A 274 -20.33 3.75 27.58
N ALA A 275 -20.88 2.54 27.54
CA ALA A 275 -20.13 1.31 27.76
C ALA A 275 -19.09 1.07 26.66
N LEU A 276 -19.46 1.30 25.38
CA LEU A 276 -18.54 1.18 24.25
C LEU A 276 -17.47 2.28 24.26
N GLU A 277 -17.83 3.52 24.60
CA GLU A 277 -16.85 4.60 24.75
C GLU A 277 -15.85 4.31 25.87
N GLN A 278 -16.29 3.67 26.96
CA GLN A 278 -15.39 3.20 28.01
C GLN A 278 -14.41 2.14 27.50
N VAL A 279 -14.86 1.22 26.64
CA VAL A 279 -13.97 0.23 25.99
C VAL A 279 -12.90 0.95 25.15
N LEU A 280 -13.27 1.93 24.33
CA LEU A 280 -12.32 2.71 23.54
C LEU A 280 -11.34 3.50 24.43
N ARG A 281 -11.81 4.13 25.51
CA ARG A 281 -10.96 4.83 26.48
C ARG A 281 -9.95 3.88 27.12
N ASN A 282 -10.38 2.69 27.53
CA ASN A 282 -9.50 1.68 28.11
C ASN A 282 -8.43 1.23 27.11
N ARG A 283 -8.77 1.01 25.84
CA ARG A 283 -7.81 0.68 24.77
C ARG A 283 -6.77 1.79 24.59
N LYS A 284 -7.19 3.06 24.57
CA LYS A 284 -6.25 4.19 24.50
C LYS A 284 -5.32 4.27 25.70
N GLN A 285 -5.83 4.01 26.91
CA GLN A 285 -5.03 4.03 28.13
C GLN A 285 -4.00 2.89 28.20
N GLN A 286 -4.24 1.79 27.49
CA GLN A 286 -3.27 0.69 27.38
C GLN A 286 -2.05 1.06 26.50
N ASP A 287 -2.19 2.03 25.61
CA ASP A 287 -1.06 2.60 24.86
C ASP A 287 -0.44 3.77 25.62
N ALA A 288 0.62 3.48 26.37
CA ALA A 288 1.35 4.47 27.14
C ALA A 288 2.16 5.46 26.28
N ALA A 289 2.43 5.14 25.01
CA ALA A 289 3.29 5.94 24.14
C ALA A 289 2.47 6.92 23.31
N CYS A 290 1.47 6.43 22.58
CA CYS A 290 0.75 7.20 21.57
C CYS A 290 -0.76 7.31 21.83
N GLY A 291 -1.28 6.70 22.91
CA GLY A 291 -2.72 6.57 23.13
C GLY A 291 -3.50 7.88 23.22
N GLN A 292 -2.86 8.98 23.59
CA GLN A 292 -3.46 10.32 23.58
C GLN A 292 -3.55 10.95 22.19
N ALA A 293 -2.67 10.59 21.27
CA ALA A 293 -2.67 11.06 19.88
C ALA A 293 -3.64 10.28 18.99
N VAL A 294 -3.99 9.06 19.41
CA VAL A 294 -4.86 8.15 18.64
C VAL A 294 -6.31 8.66 18.56
N LYS A 295 -6.74 8.88 17.31
CA LYS A 295 -8.14 9.13 16.95
C LYS A 295 -8.86 7.81 16.70
N LEU A 296 -9.53 7.35 17.74
CA LEU A 296 -10.45 6.21 17.73
C LEU A 296 -11.75 6.64 18.39
N GLN A 297 -12.84 6.60 17.65
CA GLN A 297 -14.16 7.08 18.07
C GLN A 297 -15.27 6.17 17.54
N LEU A 298 -16.41 6.15 18.24
CA LEU A 298 -17.60 5.48 17.72
C LEU A 298 -18.25 6.36 16.63
N PRO A 299 -18.81 5.76 15.57
CA PRO A 299 -19.61 6.49 14.58
C PRO A 299 -20.71 7.33 15.26
N GLN A 300 -20.92 8.55 14.75
CA GLN A 300 -21.95 9.46 15.27
C GLN A 300 -23.32 9.21 14.63
N SER A 301 -23.35 8.64 13.43
CA SER A 301 -24.56 8.15 12.77
C SER A 301 -24.16 7.30 11.58
N LEU A 302 -24.77 6.14 11.43
CA LEU A 302 -24.87 5.52 10.11
C LEU A 302 -26.17 6.04 9.45
N PRO A 303 -26.18 6.35 8.14
CA PRO A 303 -27.22 7.15 7.47
C PRO A 303 -28.68 6.70 7.65
N HIS A 304 -28.92 5.46 8.05
CA HIS A 304 -30.21 4.79 8.17
C HIS A 304 -30.41 4.06 9.52
N SER A 305 -29.51 4.25 10.49
CA SER A 305 -29.66 3.66 11.82
C SER A 305 -30.97 4.07 12.52
N SER A 306 -31.79 3.10 12.91
CA SER A 306 -33.11 3.32 13.54
C SER A 306 -33.04 3.60 15.04
N TYR A 307 -31.85 3.59 15.64
CA TYR A 307 -31.62 3.70 17.08
C TYR A 307 -31.07 5.09 17.46
N ASN A 308 -31.17 5.47 18.73
CA ASN A 308 -30.70 6.77 19.19
C ASN A 308 -29.17 6.77 19.37
N VAL A 309 -28.44 7.20 18.34
CA VAL A 309 -26.98 7.27 18.26
C VAL A 309 -26.29 8.06 19.39
N SER A 310 -27.02 8.92 20.10
CA SER A 310 -26.50 9.66 21.26
C SER A 310 -26.46 8.84 22.55
N GLN A 311 -27.26 7.77 22.64
CA GLN A 311 -27.40 6.92 23.84
C GLN A 311 -26.95 5.48 23.56
N GLN A 312 -26.95 5.09 22.31
CA GLN A 312 -26.74 3.73 21.86
C GLN A 312 -25.62 3.66 20.82
N GLY A 313 -24.96 2.51 20.74
CA GLY A 313 -23.94 2.21 19.74
C GLY A 313 -23.94 0.73 19.38
N GLU A 314 -23.02 0.33 18.51
CA GLU A 314 -23.07 -0.98 17.86
C GLU A 314 -21.96 -1.92 18.31
N VAL A 315 -22.31 -3.19 18.44
CA VAL A 315 -21.37 -4.30 18.52
C VAL A 315 -21.59 -5.20 17.31
N SER A 316 -20.50 -5.47 16.60
CA SER A 316 -20.45 -6.45 15.53
C SER A 316 -20.17 -7.83 16.10
N ILE A 317 -20.95 -8.81 15.67
CA ILE A 317 -20.66 -10.23 15.90
C ILE A 317 -20.61 -10.93 14.55
N PHE A 318 -19.51 -11.62 14.28
CA PHE A 318 -19.41 -12.54 13.16
C PHE A 318 -19.26 -13.96 13.68
N TYR A 319 -20.10 -14.87 13.21
CA TYR A 319 -19.94 -16.30 13.41
C TYR A 319 -19.82 -17.01 12.06
N GLY A 320 -18.76 -17.77 11.87
CA GLY A 320 -18.58 -18.47 10.60
C GLY A 320 -17.29 -19.24 10.51
N THR A 321 -17.02 -19.74 9.31
CA THR A 321 -15.75 -20.38 8.94
C THR A 321 -14.93 -19.42 8.12
N VAL A 322 -13.65 -19.27 8.49
CA VAL A 322 -12.66 -18.56 7.70
C VAL A 322 -11.60 -19.54 7.24
N THR A 323 -11.35 -19.53 5.94
CA THR A 323 -10.39 -20.40 5.27
C THR A 323 -9.34 -19.55 4.59
N ASP A 324 -8.10 -19.64 5.06
CA ASP A 324 -6.95 -19.03 4.41
C ASP A 324 -6.52 -19.88 3.21
N LYS A 325 -6.58 -19.28 2.02
CA LYS A 325 -6.24 -19.92 0.75
C LYS A 325 -4.77 -19.80 0.39
N THR A 326 -4.06 -18.79 0.91
CA THR A 326 -2.62 -18.62 0.68
C THR A 326 -1.83 -19.61 1.53
N LEU A 327 -2.17 -19.71 2.81
CA LEU A 327 -1.43 -20.48 3.81
C LEU A 327 -1.53 -21.99 3.60
N SER A 328 -2.63 -22.50 3.02
CA SER A 328 -2.82 -23.94 2.84
C SER A 328 -1.74 -24.59 1.99
N ASP A 329 -1.26 -23.86 0.98
CA ASP A 329 -0.35 -24.40 -0.02
C ASP A 329 1.12 -24.23 0.40
N GLU A 330 1.40 -23.25 1.25
CA GLU A 330 2.74 -22.90 1.70
C GLU A 330 3.17 -23.60 2.99
N LEU A 331 2.22 -24.12 3.78
CA LEU A 331 2.53 -24.75 5.06
C LEU A 331 3.44 -25.98 4.88
N PRO A 332 4.62 -26.01 5.54
CA PRO A 332 5.46 -27.20 5.52
C PRO A 332 4.77 -28.35 6.26
N ASN A 333 5.08 -29.60 5.86
CA ASN A 333 4.43 -30.81 6.41
C ASN A 333 4.45 -30.88 7.94
N CYS A 334 5.49 -30.36 8.60
CA CYS A 334 5.61 -30.34 10.06
C CYS A 334 4.66 -29.36 10.77
N LEU A 335 4.05 -28.41 10.05
CA LEU A 335 3.11 -27.42 10.57
C LEU A 335 1.65 -27.69 10.17
N LYS A 336 1.39 -28.52 9.15
CA LYS A 336 0.02 -28.87 8.69
C LYS A 336 -0.87 -29.44 9.80
N ASP A 337 -0.29 -30.18 10.74
CA ASP A 337 -1.03 -30.72 11.89
C ASP A 337 -1.13 -29.77 13.08
N LYS A 338 -0.45 -28.62 13.04
CA LYS A 338 -0.34 -27.68 14.17
C LYS A 338 -1.09 -26.37 13.94
N VAL A 339 -1.16 -25.92 12.69
CA VAL A 339 -1.78 -24.66 12.29
C VAL A 339 -3.04 -24.97 11.50
N ALA A 340 -4.15 -24.35 11.89
CA ALA A 340 -5.40 -24.46 11.15
C ALA A 340 -5.39 -23.48 9.97
N THR A 341 -5.65 -23.99 8.76
CA THR A 341 -5.89 -23.16 7.55
C THR A 341 -7.35 -22.82 7.37
N SER A 342 -8.24 -23.55 8.06
CA SER A 342 -9.66 -23.26 8.14
C SER A 342 -10.10 -23.36 9.60
N SER A 343 -10.81 -22.35 10.08
CA SER A 343 -11.28 -22.29 11.46
C SER A 343 -12.69 -21.77 11.55
N GLN A 344 -13.53 -22.48 12.29
CA GLN A 344 -14.80 -21.96 12.77
C GLN A 344 -14.53 -21.02 13.94
N GLN A 345 -15.18 -19.85 13.91
CA GLN A 345 -14.91 -18.81 14.89
C GLN A 345 -16.09 -17.87 15.12
N LEU A 346 -16.09 -17.30 16.33
CA LEU A 346 -16.94 -16.19 16.74
C LEU A 346 -16.04 -14.97 16.98
N VAL A 347 -16.29 -13.89 16.26
CA VAL A 347 -15.58 -12.62 16.39
C VAL A 347 -16.52 -11.59 16.99
N ILE A 348 -16.03 -10.83 17.95
CA ILE A 348 -16.74 -9.67 18.53
C ILE A 348 -15.89 -8.42 18.26
N ALA A 349 -16.50 -7.43 17.65
CA ALA A 349 -15.84 -6.19 17.24
C ALA A 349 -16.74 -4.96 17.47
N ILE A 350 -16.14 -3.78 17.46
CA ILE A 350 -16.84 -2.49 17.51
C ILE A 350 -16.57 -1.75 16.19
N PRO A 351 -17.61 -1.30 15.47
CA PRO A 351 -17.45 -0.33 14.39
C PRO A 351 -16.89 0.99 14.92
N VAL A 352 -15.82 1.49 14.31
CA VAL A 352 -15.09 2.69 14.74
C VAL A 352 -14.73 3.55 13.54
N ILE A 353 -14.56 4.85 13.80
CA ILE A 353 -13.91 5.78 12.88
C ILE A 353 -12.41 5.78 13.18
N LEU A 354 -11.60 5.53 12.14
CA LEU A 354 -10.15 5.40 12.18
C LEU A 354 -9.47 6.69 11.69
N GLY A 355 -8.49 7.18 12.45
CA GLY A 355 -7.55 8.22 12.01
C GLY A 355 -8.17 9.61 11.76
N MET A 356 -7.51 10.39 10.90
CA MET A 356 -7.98 11.71 10.41
C MET A 356 -8.82 11.62 9.14
N THR A 357 -8.80 10.47 8.44
CA THR A 357 -9.47 10.28 7.15
C THR A 357 -10.96 9.98 7.28
N GLU A 358 -11.47 9.89 8.51
CA GLU A 358 -12.86 9.52 8.83
C GLU A 358 -13.26 8.15 8.24
N GLU A 359 -12.29 7.29 7.93
CA GLU A 359 -12.53 5.93 7.45
C GLU A 359 -13.23 5.08 8.51
N HIS A 360 -14.23 4.31 8.10
CA HIS A 360 -14.86 3.31 8.96
C HIS A 360 -14.02 2.03 8.99
N GLY A 361 -14.02 1.37 10.15
CA GLY A 361 -13.41 0.06 10.30
C GLY A 361 -13.91 -0.68 11.54
N LEU A 362 -13.29 -1.81 11.82
CA LEU A 362 -13.66 -2.70 12.91
C LEU A 362 -12.50 -2.82 13.89
N LEU A 363 -12.74 -2.38 15.12
CA LEU A 363 -11.88 -2.66 16.25
C LEU A 363 -12.27 -4.03 16.81
N PHE A 364 -11.40 -5.00 16.63
CA PHE A 364 -11.60 -6.33 17.16
C PHE A 364 -11.36 -6.35 18.65
N LEU A 365 -12.32 -6.90 19.36
CA LEU A 365 -12.23 -7.07 20.80
C LEU A 365 -11.79 -8.48 21.14
N HIS A 366 -12.34 -9.47 20.43
CA HIS A 366 -12.05 -10.85 20.73
C HIS A 366 -12.41 -11.81 19.61
N LEU A 367 -11.69 -12.92 19.57
CA LEU A 367 -11.93 -14.02 18.65
C LEU A 367 -11.96 -15.35 19.43
N PHE A 368 -13.00 -16.14 19.22
CA PHE A 368 -13.12 -17.48 19.79
C PHE A 368 -13.05 -18.52 18.69
N SER A 369 -12.27 -19.60 18.89
CA SER A 369 -12.23 -20.73 17.96
C SER A 369 -11.95 -22.05 18.71
N ASN A 370 -12.53 -23.16 18.25
CA ASN A 370 -12.19 -24.52 18.71
C ASN A 370 -11.08 -25.18 17.86
N SER A 371 -10.59 -24.48 16.85
CA SER A 371 -9.57 -25.01 15.96
C SER A 371 -8.22 -25.06 16.67
N LYS A 372 -7.20 -25.66 16.03
CA LYS A 372 -5.81 -25.64 16.54
C LYS A 372 -5.27 -24.20 16.55
N LYS A 373 -3.94 -24.00 16.57
CA LYS A 373 -3.39 -22.63 16.46
C LYS A 373 -3.94 -21.97 15.18
N VAL A 374 -4.71 -20.91 15.36
CA VAL A 374 -5.35 -20.16 14.27
C VAL A 374 -4.44 -18.98 13.93
N GLN A 375 -4.27 -18.69 12.64
CA GLN A 375 -3.57 -17.52 12.13
C GLN A 375 -4.49 -16.78 11.17
N VAL A 376 -5.39 -15.96 11.72
CA VAL A 376 -6.47 -15.37 10.92
C VAL A 376 -5.93 -14.18 10.11
N PRO A 377 -6.16 -14.13 8.78
CA PRO A 377 -5.58 -13.12 7.89
C PRO A 377 -6.03 -11.70 8.20
N TYR A 378 -7.25 -11.49 8.69
CA TYR A 378 -7.73 -10.17 9.08
C TYR A 378 -7.35 -9.75 10.52
N SER A 379 -6.71 -10.66 11.29
CA SER A 379 -6.37 -10.36 12.67
C SER A 379 -4.98 -9.78 12.76
N THR A 380 -4.83 -8.54 13.22
CA THR A 380 -3.50 -7.95 13.47
C THR A 380 -2.78 -8.57 14.66
N SER A 381 -3.45 -9.34 15.54
CA SER A 381 -2.81 -9.94 16.71
C SER A 381 -3.39 -11.29 17.10
N ASN A 382 -2.53 -12.24 17.45
CA ASN A 382 -2.95 -13.54 17.98
C ASN A 382 -3.33 -13.50 19.47
N ASN A 383 -3.05 -12.41 20.18
CA ASN A 383 -3.27 -12.31 21.63
C ASN A 383 -4.75 -12.30 22.03
N GLU A 384 -5.66 -11.95 21.11
CA GLU A 384 -7.11 -11.91 21.36
C GLU A 384 -7.84 -13.17 20.88
N VAL A 385 -7.09 -14.21 20.51
CA VAL A 385 -7.66 -15.51 20.16
C VAL A 385 -7.78 -16.36 21.42
N THR A 386 -9.01 -16.66 21.84
CA THR A 386 -9.29 -17.66 22.87
C THR A 386 -9.71 -18.98 22.23
N HIS A 387 -8.98 -20.04 22.60
CA HIS A 387 -9.34 -21.41 22.26
C HIS A 387 -10.46 -21.89 23.17
N VAL A 388 -11.62 -22.18 22.59
CA VAL A 388 -12.78 -22.73 23.30
C VAL A 388 -12.76 -24.26 23.26
N ASP A 389 -13.39 -24.91 24.23
CA ASP A 389 -13.43 -26.37 24.33
C ASP A 389 -14.27 -26.99 23.21
N SER A 390 -15.39 -26.36 22.88
CA SER A 390 -16.26 -26.78 21.79
C SER A 390 -17.03 -25.62 21.15
N ILE A 391 -17.38 -25.81 19.88
CA ILE A 391 -18.40 -25.07 19.15
C ILE A 391 -19.38 -26.14 18.66
N GLU A 392 -20.59 -26.13 19.19
CA GLU A 392 -21.65 -27.10 18.92
C GLU A 392 -22.71 -26.42 18.04
N ASP A 393 -22.88 -26.91 16.82
CA ASP A 393 -23.99 -26.52 15.93
C ASP A 393 -25.15 -27.50 16.17
N GLU A 394 -26.17 -27.01 16.87
CA GLU A 394 -27.36 -27.76 17.28
C GLU A 394 -28.49 -27.59 16.24
N GLU A 395 -29.52 -28.44 16.34
CA GLU A 395 -30.70 -28.32 15.49
C GLU A 395 -31.33 -26.90 15.56
N TYR A 396 -31.92 -26.46 14.45
CA TYR A 396 -32.58 -25.15 14.30
C TYR A 396 -31.65 -23.92 14.26
N GLY A 397 -30.37 -24.08 13.90
CA GLY A 397 -29.44 -22.97 13.74
C GLY A 397 -28.95 -22.40 15.07
N ARG A 398 -28.98 -23.21 16.13
CA ARG A 398 -28.49 -22.81 17.46
C ARG A 398 -27.04 -23.21 17.60
N VAL A 399 -26.17 -22.26 17.89
CA VAL A 399 -24.75 -22.51 18.08
C VAL A 399 -24.35 -22.19 19.50
N THR A 400 -23.71 -23.15 20.17
CA THR A 400 -23.22 -22.99 21.55
C THR A 400 -21.69 -23.11 21.56
N LEU A 401 -21.01 -22.07 22.05
CA LEU A 401 -19.59 -22.11 22.35
C LEU A 401 -19.39 -22.37 23.84
N ARG A 402 -18.44 -23.24 24.19
CA ARG A 402 -18.17 -23.63 25.59
C ARG A 402 -16.72 -23.39 25.97
N LEU A 403 -16.51 -22.82 27.15
CA LEU A 403 -15.20 -22.70 27.78
C LEU A 403 -15.34 -23.06 29.27
N GLY A 404 -14.87 -24.24 29.65
CA GLY A 404 -15.13 -24.83 30.95
C GLY A 404 -16.63 -25.01 31.20
N GLY A 405 -17.11 -24.42 32.30
CA GLY A 405 -18.54 -24.40 32.64
C GLY A 405 -19.32 -23.27 31.99
N ASP A 406 -18.65 -22.34 31.31
CA ASP A 406 -19.25 -21.13 30.76
C ASP A 406 -19.64 -21.30 29.31
N ILE A 407 -20.73 -20.64 28.90
CA ILE A 407 -21.27 -20.74 27.55
C ILE A 407 -21.70 -19.39 26.99
N ILE A 408 -21.62 -19.28 25.67
CA ILE A 408 -22.39 -18.32 24.87
C ILE A 408 -23.18 -19.11 23.83
N THR A 409 -24.46 -18.81 23.72
CA THR A 409 -25.36 -19.41 22.73
C THR A 409 -25.87 -18.31 21.82
N ILE A 410 -25.68 -18.51 20.52
CA ILE A 410 -26.33 -17.72 19.46
C ILE A 410 -27.37 -18.58 18.74
N GLN A 411 -28.45 -17.96 18.28
CA GLN A 411 -29.47 -18.57 17.44
C GLN A 411 -29.47 -17.84 16.12
N ILE A 412 -29.29 -18.56 15.04
CA ILE A 412 -29.33 -18.09 13.67
C ILE A 412 -30.65 -18.60 13.08
N GLN A 413 -31.42 -17.69 12.51
CA GLN A 413 -32.64 -18.01 11.79
C GLN A 413 -32.46 -17.54 10.36
N GLU A 414 -32.40 -18.49 9.44
CA GLU A 414 -32.39 -18.19 8.01
C GLU A 414 -33.77 -17.69 7.59
N ASP A 415 -33.82 -16.52 6.96
CA ASP A 415 -35.05 -16.05 6.35
C ASP A 415 -35.39 -16.97 5.16
N ALA A 416 -36.55 -17.61 5.23
CA ALA A 416 -36.92 -18.74 4.38
C ALA A 416 -37.03 -18.40 2.88
N LYS A 417 -36.91 -17.13 2.49
CA LYS A 417 -36.80 -16.66 1.11
C LYS A 417 -36.04 -15.33 1.09
N ALA A 418 -34.85 -15.32 0.52
CA ALA A 418 -34.28 -14.10 -0.04
C ALA A 418 -35.18 -13.68 -1.21
N ASP A 419 -36.27 -12.95 -0.92
CA ASP A 419 -36.96 -12.19 -1.96
C ASP A 419 -36.00 -11.08 -2.40
N ASP A 420 -35.85 -10.86 -3.72
CA ASP A 420 -34.97 -9.86 -4.33
C ASP A 420 -35.20 -8.41 -3.82
N GLU A 421 -36.25 -8.19 -3.01
CA GLU A 421 -36.62 -6.91 -2.40
C GLU A 421 -36.09 -6.70 -0.98
N MET A 422 -35.72 -7.75 -0.22
CA MET A 422 -35.08 -7.58 1.08
C MET A 422 -33.59 -7.32 0.89
N LYS A 423 -33.24 -6.04 0.83
CA LYS A 423 -31.84 -5.59 0.74
C LYS A 423 -31.32 -5.33 2.14
N VAL A 424 -30.08 -5.76 2.38
CA VAL A 424 -29.29 -5.29 3.53
C VAL A 424 -29.19 -3.76 3.44
N ASP A 425 -29.27 -3.07 4.57
CA ASP A 425 -29.28 -1.62 4.56
C ASP A 425 -27.93 -1.11 4.04
N LYS A 426 -27.95 -0.02 3.27
CA LYS A 426 -26.74 0.56 2.69
C LYS A 426 -25.68 0.92 3.74
N ASP A 427 -26.11 1.17 4.97
CA ASP A 427 -25.24 1.45 6.11
C ASP A 427 -24.29 0.30 6.45
N PHE A 428 -24.70 -0.94 6.17
CA PHE A 428 -23.83 -2.10 6.34
C PHE A 428 -22.64 -2.04 5.38
N ASP A 429 -22.81 -1.45 4.19
CA ASP A 429 -21.73 -1.28 3.20
C ASP A 429 -20.71 -0.23 3.62
N GLU A 430 -21.08 0.71 4.49
CA GLU A 430 -20.12 1.70 4.98
C GLU A 430 -19.05 1.08 5.88
N VAL A 431 -19.36 -0.02 6.57
CA VAL A 431 -18.43 -0.71 7.49
C VAL A 431 -17.92 -2.02 6.90
N TYR A 432 -18.77 -2.75 6.18
CA TYR A 432 -18.47 -4.05 5.58
C TYR A 432 -18.59 -4.02 4.06
N GLY A 433 -18.29 -2.88 3.41
CA GLY A 433 -18.40 -2.74 1.97
C GLY A 433 -17.32 -3.49 1.19
N GLU A 434 -16.95 -2.90 0.05
CA GLU A 434 -15.92 -3.43 -0.85
C GLU A 434 -14.53 -3.48 -0.19
N THR A 435 -14.25 -2.58 0.74
CA THR A 435 -13.01 -2.58 1.53
C THR A 435 -13.35 -2.48 3.00
N VAL A 436 -12.71 -3.32 3.81
CA VAL A 436 -12.92 -3.38 5.27
C VAL A 436 -11.59 -3.29 5.98
N THR A 437 -11.49 -2.35 6.92
CA THR A 437 -10.29 -2.15 7.74
C THR A 437 -10.48 -2.76 9.12
N PHE A 438 -9.50 -3.56 9.57
CA PHE A 438 -9.53 -4.28 10.85
C PHE A 438 -8.32 -3.92 11.71
N THR A 439 -8.53 -3.79 13.03
CA THR A 439 -7.43 -3.56 13.98
C THR A 439 -7.68 -4.17 15.35
N HIS A 440 -6.59 -4.57 16.03
CA HIS A 440 -6.57 -4.98 17.44
C HIS A 440 -5.88 -3.95 18.34
N TYR A 441 -5.73 -2.71 17.87
CA TYR A 441 -5.03 -1.66 18.60
C TYR A 441 -5.37 -1.64 20.11
N PRO A 442 -4.39 -1.49 21.02
CA PRO A 442 -2.96 -1.25 20.77
C PRO A 442 -2.11 -2.52 20.80
N LEU A 443 -2.68 -3.68 20.48
CA LEU A 443 -1.93 -4.93 20.58
C LEU A 443 -0.82 -4.98 19.52
N SER A 444 0.33 -5.51 19.94
CA SER A 444 1.46 -5.72 19.04
C SER A 444 1.04 -6.59 17.85
N PHE A 445 1.49 -6.17 16.68
CA PHE A 445 1.23 -6.87 15.44
C PHE A 445 1.88 -8.27 15.47
N ASP A 446 1.07 -9.31 15.27
CA ASP A 446 1.52 -10.70 15.21
C ASP A 446 0.62 -11.54 14.30
N TRP A 447 1.11 -11.80 13.09
CA TRP A 447 0.56 -12.80 12.14
C TRP A 447 1.22 -14.18 12.27
N GLY A 448 1.89 -14.45 13.40
CA GLY A 448 2.45 -15.75 13.73
C GLY A 448 3.71 -16.12 12.95
N CYS A 449 4.40 -15.15 12.33
CA CYS A 449 5.59 -15.44 11.53
C CYS A 449 6.74 -16.08 12.31
N ALA A 450 6.79 -15.89 13.62
CA ALA A 450 7.71 -16.63 14.49
C ALA A 450 7.42 -18.15 14.53
N LEU A 451 6.16 -18.55 14.39
CA LEU A 451 5.74 -19.95 14.32
C LEU A 451 5.80 -20.49 12.89
N LEU A 452 5.30 -19.71 11.94
CA LEU A 452 5.17 -20.09 10.55
C LEU A 452 6.53 -20.18 9.85
N GLY A 453 7.47 -19.31 10.22
CA GLY A 453 8.82 -19.25 9.65
C GLY A 453 8.90 -18.40 8.39
N SER A 454 10.13 -18.03 8.02
CA SER A 454 10.44 -17.15 6.89
C SER A 454 10.34 -17.84 5.53
N GLN A 455 9.84 -19.06 5.44
CA GLN A 455 9.56 -19.73 4.17
C GLN A 455 8.13 -19.50 3.67
N ILE A 456 7.25 -18.97 4.53
CA ILE A 456 5.91 -18.53 4.14
C ILE A 456 6.03 -17.15 3.49
N SER A 457 5.43 -16.98 2.32
CA SER A 457 5.57 -15.83 1.44
C SER A 457 5.26 -14.52 2.16
N PHE A 458 4.11 -14.44 2.83
CA PHE A 458 3.76 -13.23 3.58
C PHE A 458 4.72 -12.96 4.74
N CYS A 459 5.27 -13.99 5.37
CA CYS A 459 6.23 -13.81 6.45
C CYS A 459 7.59 -13.32 5.95
N GLN A 460 7.97 -13.63 4.71
CA GLN A 460 9.14 -13.02 4.07
C GLN A 460 8.94 -11.52 3.87
N VAL A 461 7.79 -11.15 3.30
CA VAL A 461 7.42 -9.74 3.08
C VAL A 461 7.44 -8.97 4.40
N LEU A 462 6.77 -9.48 5.44
CA LEU A 462 6.75 -8.83 6.75
C LEU A 462 8.11 -8.78 7.44
N ASN A 463 9.00 -9.74 7.18
CA ASN A 463 10.33 -9.74 7.75
C ASN A 463 11.19 -8.60 7.20
N ASN A 464 11.01 -8.22 5.93
CA ASN A 464 11.74 -7.14 5.29
C ASN A 464 11.41 -5.75 5.88
N ILE A 465 10.21 -5.61 6.46
CA ILE A 465 9.70 -4.37 7.07
C ILE A 465 9.50 -4.50 8.59
N ARG A 466 10.16 -5.48 9.22
CA ARG A 466 9.93 -5.83 10.63
C ARG A 466 10.30 -4.70 11.58
N CYS A 467 11.35 -3.94 11.25
CA CYS A 467 11.83 -2.83 12.07
C CYS A 467 10.82 -1.68 12.08
N GLU A 468 10.20 -1.40 10.94
CA GLU A 468 9.15 -0.41 10.77
C GLU A 468 7.89 -0.83 11.56
N LEU A 469 7.43 -2.07 11.37
CA LEU A 469 6.29 -2.61 12.14
C LEU A 469 6.52 -2.54 13.65
N ALA A 470 7.73 -2.82 14.11
CA ALA A 470 8.10 -2.71 15.53
C ALA A 470 8.09 -1.25 16.02
N THR A 471 8.45 -0.29 15.16
CA THR A 471 8.47 1.14 15.49
C THR A 471 7.06 1.69 15.71
N PHE A 472 6.06 1.18 14.98
CA PHE A 472 4.66 1.61 15.11
C PHE A 472 3.89 0.89 16.23
N GLY A 473 4.54 0.00 17.00
CA GLY A 473 4.06 -0.42 18.33
C GLY A 473 2.71 -1.15 18.39
N GLY A 474 2.14 -1.59 17.26
CA GLY A 474 0.79 -2.16 17.17
C GLY A 474 -0.24 -1.27 16.45
N ASP A 475 0.15 -0.07 16.01
CA ASP A 475 -0.62 0.79 15.12
C ASP A 475 -0.59 0.27 13.67
N VAL A 476 -1.15 -0.92 13.50
CA VAL A 476 -1.25 -1.64 12.22
C VAL A 476 -2.72 -1.99 12.02
N CYS A 477 -3.18 -1.86 10.78
CA CYS A 477 -4.48 -2.36 10.36
C CYS A 477 -4.33 -3.37 9.23
N VAL A 478 -5.26 -4.32 9.19
CA VAL A 478 -5.48 -5.13 7.99
C VAL A 478 -6.52 -4.42 7.14
N LEU A 479 -6.21 -4.10 5.88
CA LEU A 479 -7.23 -3.74 4.91
C LEU A 479 -7.57 -4.98 4.10
N SER A 480 -8.85 -5.27 3.96
CA SER A 480 -9.31 -6.38 3.13
C SER A 480 -10.26 -5.89 2.05
N SER A 481 -9.94 -6.18 0.81
CA SER A 481 -10.79 -5.89 -0.34
C SER A 481 -11.57 -7.13 -0.75
N VAL A 482 -12.89 -7.00 -0.92
CA VAL A 482 -13.80 -8.06 -1.34
C VAL A 482 -13.65 -8.25 -2.85
N ILE A 483 -13.20 -9.43 -3.28
CA ILE A 483 -13.11 -9.79 -4.70
C ILE A 483 -14.43 -10.39 -5.20
N PHE A 484 -15.05 -11.19 -4.33
CA PHE A 484 -16.31 -11.88 -4.60
C PHE A 484 -17.12 -11.93 -3.31
N GLY A 485 -18.43 -11.71 -3.41
CA GLY A 485 -19.30 -11.67 -2.24
C GLY A 485 -20.74 -12.03 -2.60
N GLU A 486 -21.30 -12.96 -1.83
CA GLU A 486 -22.74 -13.21 -1.78
C GLU A 486 -23.24 -12.85 -0.39
N ARG A 487 -24.41 -12.20 -0.35
CA ARG A 487 -25.03 -11.71 0.88
C ARG A 487 -26.52 -11.96 0.82
N SER A 488 -27.11 -12.35 1.95
CA SER A 488 -28.55 -12.43 2.09
C SER A 488 -28.96 -12.00 3.49
N PRO A 489 -30.12 -11.34 3.66
CA PRO A 489 -30.68 -11.06 4.98
C PRO A 489 -30.82 -12.34 5.81
N THR A 490 -30.64 -12.21 7.12
CA THR A 490 -30.86 -13.28 8.09
C THR A 490 -31.10 -12.66 9.48
N ASP A 491 -31.60 -13.47 10.42
CA ASP A 491 -31.70 -13.07 11.82
C ASP A 491 -30.66 -13.79 12.68
N ILE A 492 -30.02 -13.05 13.58
CA ILE A 492 -29.16 -13.62 14.63
C ILE A 492 -29.56 -13.08 16.00
N LYS A 493 -29.54 -13.97 17.00
CA LYS A 493 -29.92 -13.67 18.37
C LYS A 493 -28.90 -14.22 19.35
N VAL A 494 -28.41 -13.41 20.29
CA VAL A 494 -27.68 -13.94 21.44
C VAL A 494 -28.70 -14.42 22.45
N VAL A 495 -28.73 -15.72 22.74
CA VAL A 495 -29.76 -16.36 23.58
C VAL A 495 -29.31 -16.50 25.02
N ASN A 496 -28.03 -16.81 25.23
CA ASN A 496 -27.47 -17.02 26.56
C ASN A 496 -25.99 -16.62 26.60
N MET A 497 -25.54 -16.15 27.76
CA MET A 497 -24.15 -15.79 28.01
C MET A 497 -23.84 -15.89 29.50
N THR A 498 -22.85 -16.71 29.87
CA THR A 498 -22.47 -16.96 31.27
C THR A 498 -20.97 -16.79 31.53
N GLY A 499 -20.62 -16.62 32.81
CA GLY A 499 -19.26 -16.50 33.35
C GLY A 499 -18.30 -15.70 32.47
N ILE A 500 -17.21 -16.31 32.01
CA ILE A 500 -16.14 -15.62 31.24
C ILE A 500 -16.69 -14.82 30.05
N PHE A 501 -17.68 -15.35 29.31
CA PHE A 501 -18.26 -14.61 28.18
C PHE A 501 -18.99 -13.35 28.65
N ARG A 502 -19.78 -13.47 29.72
CA ARG A 502 -20.53 -12.35 30.31
C ARG A 502 -19.59 -11.31 30.93
N ASP A 503 -18.54 -11.75 31.59
CA ASP A 503 -17.56 -10.88 32.25
C ASP A 503 -16.73 -10.10 31.22
N ARG A 504 -16.45 -10.69 30.06
CA ARG A 504 -15.67 -10.06 28.98
C ARG A 504 -16.50 -9.10 28.12
N PHE A 505 -17.80 -9.37 27.94
CA PHE A 505 -18.71 -8.55 27.13
C PHE A 505 -19.97 -8.14 27.91
N PRO A 506 -19.84 -7.42 29.04
CA PRO A 506 -20.97 -7.09 29.90
C PRO A 506 -22.05 -6.27 29.17
N TYR A 507 -21.65 -5.35 28.29
CA TYR A 507 -22.55 -4.53 27.49
C TYR A 507 -23.43 -5.34 26.53
N LEU A 508 -22.94 -6.48 26.04
CA LEU A 508 -23.72 -7.39 25.20
C LEU A 508 -24.59 -8.30 26.09
N ALA A 509 -24.08 -8.73 27.24
CA ALA A 509 -24.83 -9.57 28.17
C ALA A 509 -26.07 -8.89 28.76
N GLU A 510 -26.05 -7.56 28.90
CA GLU A 510 -27.20 -6.77 29.37
C GLU A 510 -28.39 -6.78 28.41
N THR A 511 -28.17 -7.08 27.14
CA THR A 511 -29.22 -7.12 26.12
C THR A 511 -29.74 -8.54 25.88
N VAL A 512 -29.16 -9.57 26.50
CA VAL A 512 -29.55 -10.98 26.31
C VAL A 512 -30.94 -11.27 26.93
N PRO A 513 -31.89 -11.86 26.18
CA PRO A 513 -31.74 -12.30 24.80
C PRO A 513 -31.97 -11.15 23.81
N SER A 514 -30.96 -10.80 23.02
CA SER A 514 -31.01 -9.68 22.06
C SER A 514 -31.08 -10.22 20.65
N GLN A 515 -32.01 -9.71 19.85
CA GLN A 515 -31.92 -9.82 18.40
C GLN A 515 -30.90 -8.80 17.87
N SER A 516 -30.19 -9.15 16.80
CA SER A 516 -29.49 -8.16 15.99
C SER A 516 -30.50 -7.14 15.48
N PHE A 517 -30.10 -5.87 15.38
CA PHE A 517 -30.92 -4.90 14.66
C PHE A 517 -30.73 -5.02 13.15
N GLU A 518 -29.61 -5.59 12.70
CA GLU A 518 -29.37 -5.99 11.31
C GLU A 518 -28.42 -7.19 11.27
N ALA A 519 -28.68 -8.16 10.40
CA ALA A 519 -27.78 -9.27 10.15
C ALA A 519 -27.87 -9.80 8.73
N GLU A 520 -26.78 -10.43 8.31
CA GLU A 520 -26.65 -11.05 7.00
C GLU A 520 -25.90 -12.38 7.08
N ASN A 521 -26.30 -13.32 6.24
CA ASN A 521 -25.43 -14.38 5.80
C ASN A 521 -24.48 -13.80 4.76
N LEU A 522 -23.20 -14.13 4.87
CA LEU A 522 -22.14 -13.68 3.98
C LEU A 522 -21.27 -14.85 3.54
N SER A 523 -20.93 -14.85 2.26
CA SER A 523 -19.87 -15.68 1.68
C SER A 523 -18.98 -14.77 0.85
N ARG A 524 -17.79 -14.47 1.35
CA ARG A 524 -16.87 -13.49 0.75
C ARG A 524 -15.49 -14.07 0.54
N GLU A 525 -14.86 -13.69 -0.57
CA GLU A 525 -13.44 -13.88 -0.80
C GLU A 525 -12.73 -12.52 -0.75
N LEU A 526 -11.65 -12.46 0.02
CA LEU A 526 -11.02 -11.22 0.45
C LEU A 526 -9.51 -11.30 0.21
N LEU A 527 -8.94 -10.22 -0.35
CA LEU A 527 -7.49 -9.98 -0.34
C LEU A 527 -7.16 -9.04 0.81
N SER A 528 -6.34 -9.51 1.75
CA SER A 528 -5.86 -8.72 2.89
C SER A 528 -4.45 -8.21 2.65
N GLY A 529 -4.26 -6.92 2.91
CA GLY A 529 -2.98 -6.27 3.08
C GLY A 529 -2.82 -5.65 4.47
N ILE A 530 -1.70 -4.97 4.72
CA ILE A 530 -1.50 -4.20 5.95
C ILE A 530 -1.21 -2.72 5.67
N LYS A 531 -1.70 -1.84 6.55
CA LYS A 531 -1.43 -0.39 6.56
C LYS A 531 -0.87 0.01 7.92
N PHE A 532 0.22 0.77 7.91
CA PHE A 532 0.83 1.33 9.11
C PHE A 532 1.54 2.68 8.80
N PRO A 533 1.47 3.68 9.71
CA PRO A 533 0.56 3.74 10.85
C PRO A 533 -0.91 3.73 10.40
N CYS A 534 -1.80 3.13 11.19
CA CYS A 534 -3.21 3.06 10.86
C CYS A 534 -4.03 4.21 11.49
N LEU A 535 -3.72 4.55 12.73
CA LEU A 535 -4.51 5.45 13.58
C LEU A 535 -3.80 6.78 13.82
N ASN A 536 -2.47 6.81 13.81
CA ASN A 536 -1.66 8.02 13.94
C ASN A 536 -1.27 8.58 12.56
N PRO A 537 -1.50 9.87 12.29
CA PRO A 537 -0.91 10.56 11.14
C PRO A 537 0.59 10.84 11.33
#